data_AF-A0A9E5PR04-F1
#
_entry.id   AF-A0A9E5PR04-F1
#
_cell.length_a   1.000
_cell.length_b   1.000
_cell.length_c   1.000
_cell.angle_alpha   90.00
_cell.angle_beta   90.00
_cell.angle_gamma   90.00
#
_symmetry.space_group_name_H-M   'P 1'
#
loop_
_entity.id
_entity.type
_entity.pdbx_description
1 polymer ?
#
loop_
_entity_poly.entity_id
_entity_poly.type
_entity_poly.pdbx_seq_one_letter_code
_entity_poly.pdbx_strand_id
1 'polypeptide(L)' 'MVLAPDVVCVTQLGTVSVTDTAGVTGPEIAFAYTAIWVRRNGEWKVLLGHESIPAPEAG' A
#
# COMPACT_ATOMS: atom_id res chain seq x y z
N MET A 1 10.73 -8.90 -0.97
CA MET A 1 12.12 -8.97 -1.44
C MET A 1 13.04 -8.34 -0.40
N VAL A 2 14.07 -9.04 0.07
CA VAL A 2 15.11 -8.45 0.94
C VAL A 2 16.14 -7.78 0.04
N LEU A 3 16.44 -6.51 0.29
CA LEU A 3 17.43 -5.73 -0.46
C LEU A 3 18.78 -5.68 0.26
N ALA A 4 18.73 -5.60 1.60
CA ALA A 4 19.85 -5.66 2.52
C ALA A 4 19.37 -6.26 3.86
N PRO A 5 20.25 -6.65 4.79
CA PRO A 5 19.84 -7.24 6.08
C PRO A 5 18.84 -6.40 6.88
N ASP A 6 18.88 -5.08 6.69
CA ASP A 6 18.07 -4.07 7.35
C ASP A 6 17.17 -3.29 6.36
N VAL A 7 17.02 -3.75 5.11
CA VAL A 7 16.16 -3.12 4.10
C VAL A 7 15.32 -4.16 3.35
N VAL A 8 14.01 -4.01 3.38
CA VAL A 8 13.05 -4.91 2.72
C VAL A 8 12.11 -4.13 1.82
N CYS A 9 11.92 -4.58 0.59
CA CYS A 9 10.87 -4.12 -0.31
C CYS A 9 9.70 -5.11 -0.31
N VAL A 10 8.49 -4.64 -0.03
CA VAL A 10 7.26 -5.42 -0.06
C VAL A 10 6.35 -4.83 -1.12
N THR A 11 5.85 -5.68 -2.02
CA THR A 11 4.74 -5.34 -2.92
C THR A 11 3.55 -6.20 -2.56
N GLN A 12 2.40 -5.56 -2.36
CA GLN A 12 1.12 -6.18 -2.05
C GLN A 12 0.12 -5.80 -3.13
N LEU A 13 -0.66 -6.78 -3.57
CA LEU A 13 -1.84 -6.58 -4.40
C LEU A 13 -3.07 -6.86 -3.54
N GLY A 14 -4.14 -6.12 -3.74
CA GLY A 14 -5.37 -6.34 -3.01
C GLY A 14 -6.54 -5.56 -3.57
N THR A 15 -7.65 -5.61 -2.85
CA THR A 15 -8.85 -4.83 -3.10
C THR A 15 -9.21 -4.01 -1.87
N VAL A 16 -9.84 -2.86 -2.06
CA VAL A 16 -10.28 -1.96 -0.98
C VAL A 16 -11.63 -1.35 -1.32
N SER A 17 -12.49 -1.22 -0.30
CA SER A 17 -13.68 -0.36 -0.35
C SER A 17 -13.49 0.77 0.65
N VAL A 18 -13.80 2.00 0.26
CA VAL A 18 -13.63 3.18 1.12
C VAL A 18 -15.00 3.70 1.54
N THR A 19 -15.17 3.89 2.85
CA THR A 19 -16.33 4.57 3.43
C THR A 19 -15.94 6.00 3.80
N ASP A 20 -16.68 6.98 3.30
CA ASP A 20 -16.44 8.39 3.65
C ASP A 20 -17.02 8.77 5.02
N THR A 21 -16.79 10.01 5.45
CA THR A 21 -17.28 10.50 6.74
C THR A 21 -18.81 10.67 6.81
N ALA A 22 -19.50 10.63 5.66
CA ALA A 22 -20.96 10.63 5.58
C ALA A 22 -21.56 9.20 5.63
N GLY A 23 -20.72 8.17 5.69
CA GLY A 23 -21.13 6.77 5.73
C GLY A 23 -21.39 6.16 4.36
N VAL A 24 -21.06 6.85 3.27
CA VAL A 24 -21.22 6.31 1.92
C VAL A 24 -20.03 5.41 1.61
N THR A 25 -20.30 4.16 1.25
CA THR A 25 -19.26 3.18 0.89
C THR A 25 -19.18 3.05 -0.64
N GLY A 26 -17.99 3.28 -1.18
CA GLY A 26 -17.71 3.12 -2.61
C GLY A 26 -17.58 1.65 -3.03
N PRO A 27 -17.52 1.38 -4.35
CA PRO A 27 -17.29 0.04 -4.86
C PRO A 27 -15.91 -0.47 -4.44
N GLU A 28 -15.76 -1.80 -4.45
CA GLU A 28 -14.46 -2.42 -4.28
C GLU A 28 -13.56 -2.11 -5.49
N ILE A 29 -12.36 -1.60 -5.22
CA ILE A 29 -11.35 -1.29 -6.26
C ILE A 29 -10.07 -2.06 -5.99
N ALA A 30 -9.41 -2.51 -7.06
CA ALA A 30 -8.08 -3.12 -6.95
C ALA A 30 -7.03 -2.05 -6.60
N PHE A 31 -5.98 -2.44 -5.90
CA PHE A 31 -4.81 -1.59 -5.65
C PHE A 31 -3.52 -2.41 -5.66
N ALA A 32 -2.41 -1.73 -5.95
CA ALA A 32 -1.07 -2.21 -5.73
C ALA A 32 -0.35 -1.27 -4.75
N TYR A 33 0.26 -1.83 -3.71
CA TYR A 33 1.04 -1.08 -2.73
C TYR A 33 2.46 -1.59 -2.68
N THR A 34 3.43 -0.68 -2.72
CA THR A 34 4.85 -0.99 -2.51
C THR A 34 5.39 -0.21 -1.34
N ALA A 35 6.04 -0.89 -0.41
CA ALA A 35 6.71 -0.27 0.75
C ALA A 35 8.16 -0.69 0.86
N ILE A 36 9.02 0.28 1.13
CA ILE A 36 10.40 0.07 1.57
C ILE A 36 10.42 0.16 3.09
N TRP A 37 10.80 -0.92 3.74
CA TRP A 37 11.01 -1.04 5.17
C TRP A 37 12.49 -0.93 5.48
N VAL A 38 12.83 -0.17 6.52
CA VAL A 38 14.19 -0.07 7.06
C VAL A 38 14.20 -0.40 8.54
N ARG A 39 15.21 -1.15 8.99
CA ARG A 39 15.40 -1.46 10.40
C ARG A 39 16.30 -0.41 11.02
N ARG A 40 15.78 0.40 11.95
CA ARG A 40 16.54 1.43 12.68
C ARG A 40 16.39 1.18 14.17
N ASN A 41 17.52 1.08 14.89
CA ASN A 41 17.55 0.81 16.32
C ASN A 41 16.79 -0.47 16.73
N GLY A 42 16.88 -1.52 15.89
CA GLY A 42 16.22 -2.80 16.15
C GLY A 42 14.76 -2.87 15.70
N GLU A 43 14.13 -1.75 15.33
CA GLU A 43 12.72 -1.66 14.91
C GLU A 43 12.58 -1.48 13.40
N TRP A 44 11.59 -2.14 12.80
CA TRP A 44 11.22 -1.92 11.40
C TRP A 44 10.29 -0.73 11.25
N LYS A 45 10.59 0.16 10.30
CA LYS A 45 9.78 1.33 9.97
C LYS A 45 9.64 1.44 8.46
N VAL A 46 8.50 1.93 7.99
CA VAL A 46 8.32 2.28 6.57
C VAL A 46 9.12 3.54 6.28
N LEU A 47 10.05 3.44 5.33
CA LEU A 47 10.80 4.58 4.80
C LEU A 47 10.03 5.27 3.68
N LEU A 48 9.43 4.49 2.79
CA LEU A 48 8.68 4.96 1.64
C LEU A 48 7.52 4.01 1.37
N GLY A 49 6.35 4.57 1.11
CA GLY A 49 5.19 3.87 0.58
C GLY A 49 4.78 4.50 -0.74
N HIS A 50 4.40 3.67 -1.71
CA HIS A 50 3.79 4.09 -2.96
C HIS A 50 2.57 3.22 -3.23
N GLU A 51 1.45 3.85 -3.55
CA GLU A 51 0.23 3.18 -3.96
C GLU A 51 -0.11 3.52 -5.40
N SER A 52 -0.59 2.52 -6.14
CA SER A 52 -1.16 2.67 -7.47
C SER A 52 -2.58 2.13 -7.43
N ILE A 53 -3.53 3.02 -7.66
CA ILE A 53 -4.95 2.71 -7.75
C ILE A 53 -5.34 2.91 -9.23
N PRO A 54 -5.95 1.90 -9.89
CA PRO A 54 -6.45 2.06 -11.25
C PRO A 54 -7.42 3.22 -11.32
N ALA A 55 -7.40 3.95 -12.43
CA ALA A 55 -8.48 4.88 -12.74
C ALA A 55 -9.80 4.08 -12.82
N PRO A 56 -10.94 4.69 -12.43
CA PRO A 56 -12.25 4.11 -12.70
C PRO A 56 -12.37 3.78 -14.19
N GLU A 57 -12.98 2.66 -14.54
CA GLU A 57 -13.29 2.37 -15.94
C GLU A 57 -14.14 3.54 -16.49
N ALA A 58 -13.71 4.11 -17.62
CA ALA A 58 -14.50 5.09 -18.33
C ALA A 58 -15.68 4.35 -18.97
N GLY A 59 -16.88 4.57 -18.43
CA GLY A 59 -18.14 4.05 -18.99
C GLY A 59 -18.52 4.69 -20.31
#